data_AF-A0A1H1MYW6-F1
#
_entry.id   AF-A0A1H1MYW6-F1
#
_cell.length_a   1.000
_cell.length_b   1.000
_cell.length_c   1.000
_cell.angle_alpha   90.00
_cell.angle_beta   90.00
_cell.angle_gamma   90.00
#
_symmetry.space_group_name_H-M   'P 1'
#
loop_
_entity.id
_entity.type
_entity.pdbx_description
1 polymer ?
#
loop_
_entity_poly.entity_id
_entity_poly.type
_entity_poly.pdbx_seq_one_letter_code
_entity_poly.pdbx_strand_id
1 'polypeptide(L)'
;MLPLPLESISYQYENITDDPQCQHTLNLQHDAYGTLTHSVNVHYARRKTVGDAAPFSDTDQQQWWRDAHDPAQQFYYLNETRAEFIHLDRDQEWRLGLPYRQRVNALKFPKAPEALGLTIKDITYEKFVEFVKGTVWTTQCLLTALSVQRYRHSTDAQTLPDGVTHFEALPDHVETAELDEMALKAFDVLPKASRPKGRLFERSGYQRMTEFLPLSTAVAKLWSVKHGFVTYARLEGFYRPLNLQANPSLGVTKVRYDNYHCLITEFEQPDGCITKATHDYRSFQPLSISDPNGNVQEGLYNGFGQVLASSFHRNSGNKHVGFKPVAEYKRPAFDNPTDAIKWEKDALQDAASTLFYAPFSWMGCISDVALADKDWLNRCVTHHDLLPTGHIRASARTRLSDPAPLSVDDVKLKSELTASTREPVHMAVLIADRFPDDDQKQIRITVTDLDGFGRTLQYKQKVAEQRWRVSERVEYNNKGLPIRIYRPWFSDKHRYIDDASLRTSSHHDKQFYDPLGRLACTRQAEQNGVSCMRRYTRHPWYTVYEDENDTLEEVLPKPTATTGGEA
;
A
#
# COMPACT_ATOMS: atom_id res chain seq x y z
N MET A 1 27.22 18.29 18.73
CA MET A 1 27.67 17.39 17.65
C MET A 1 26.44 16.72 17.08
N LEU A 2 26.20 16.83 15.76
CA LEU A 2 25.07 16.19 15.07
C LEU A 2 25.62 14.99 14.28
N PRO A 3 25.37 13.74 14.68
CA PRO A 3 25.80 12.57 13.93
C PRO A 3 24.88 12.38 12.71
N LEU A 4 25.48 12.30 11.52
CA LEU A 4 24.78 12.06 10.26
C LEU A 4 25.39 10.85 9.54
N PRO A 5 24.59 10.03 8.85
CA PRO A 5 25.12 8.90 8.09
C PRO A 5 26.01 9.40 6.96
N LEU A 6 27.27 8.97 6.94
CA LEU A 6 28.24 9.34 5.90
C LEU A 6 28.11 8.41 4.68
N GLU A 7 28.09 7.11 4.94
CA GLU A 7 28.07 6.05 3.94
C GLU A 7 27.11 4.93 4.36
N SER A 8 26.52 4.25 3.37
CA SER A 8 25.76 3.03 3.59
C SER A 8 25.93 2.08 2.41
N ILE A 9 26.34 0.84 2.67
CA ILE A 9 26.55 -0.18 1.66
C ILE A 9 25.63 -1.38 1.89
N SER A 10 24.99 -1.85 0.82
CA SER A 10 24.07 -2.99 0.82
C SER A 10 24.55 -4.02 -0.19
N TYR A 11 24.65 -5.27 0.27
CA TYR A 11 25.03 -6.41 -0.55
C TYR A 11 23.88 -7.42 -0.63
N GLN A 12 23.55 -7.85 -1.84
CA GLN A 12 22.61 -8.97 -2.08
C GLN A 12 23.41 -10.18 -2.56
N TYR A 13 23.68 -11.09 -1.63
CA TYR A 13 24.46 -12.30 -1.89
C TYR A 13 23.63 -13.46 -2.43
N GLU A 14 22.38 -13.61 -1.98
CA GLU A 14 21.52 -14.77 -2.33
C GLU A 14 22.27 -16.12 -2.20
N ASN A 15 23.04 -16.27 -1.11
CA ASN A 15 23.93 -17.40 -0.80
C ASN A 15 25.13 -17.62 -1.76
N ILE A 16 25.39 -16.71 -2.70
CA ILE A 16 26.59 -16.70 -3.55
C ILE A 16 27.55 -15.64 -3.02
N THR A 17 28.62 -16.08 -2.35
CA THR A 17 29.49 -15.20 -1.53
C THR A 17 30.45 -14.33 -2.34
N ASP A 18 30.78 -14.70 -3.58
CA ASP A 18 31.84 -14.06 -4.35
C ASP A 18 31.35 -13.06 -5.42
N ASP A 19 30.08 -13.15 -5.86
CA ASP A 19 29.49 -12.31 -6.92
C ASP A 19 28.16 -11.63 -6.51
N PRO A 20 28.08 -10.89 -5.38
CA PRO A 20 26.86 -10.20 -4.97
C PRO A 20 26.55 -8.98 -5.84
N GLN A 21 25.27 -8.58 -5.86
CA GLN A 21 24.92 -7.21 -6.22
C GLN A 21 25.28 -6.28 -5.07
N CYS A 22 25.77 -5.08 -5.39
CA CYS A 22 26.20 -4.11 -4.39
C CYS A 22 25.70 -2.71 -4.75
N GLN A 23 25.11 -2.04 -3.76
CA GLN A 23 24.69 -0.65 -3.83
C GLN A 23 25.34 0.14 -2.69
N HIS A 24 25.92 1.29 -2.98
CA HIS A 24 26.60 2.15 -2.01
C HIS A 24 26.07 3.57 -2.10
N THR A 25 25.55 4.09 -0.99
CA THR A 25 25.13 5.49 -0.86
C THR A 25 26.23 6.28 -0.16
N LEU A 26 26.67 7.37 -0.80
CA LEU A 26 27.67 8.31 -0.29
C LEU A 26 27.00 9.68 -0.08
N ASN A 27 26.96 10.15 1.17
CA ASN A 27 26.38 11.44 1.53
C ASN A 27 27.48 12.50 1.59
N LEU A 28 27.71 13.18 0.47
CA LEU A 28 28.90 13.99 0.23
C LEU A 28 28.87 15.37 0.89
N GLN A 29 27.69 15.99 1.03
CA GLN A 29 27.57 17.32 1.63
C GLN A 29 26.23 17.50 2.33
N HIS A 30 26.28 18.11 3.52
CA HIS A 30 25.12 18.62 4.23
C HIS A 30 25.25 20.14 4.39
N ASP A 31 24.13 20.85 4.46
CA ASP A 31 24.11 22.26 4.83
C ASP A 31 24.30 22.48 6.34
N ALA A 32 24.29 23.75 6.77
CA ALA A 32 24.47 24.13 8.18
C ALA A 32 23.41 23.53 9.13
N TYR A 33 22.26 23.10 8.59
CA TYR A 33 21.15 22.53 9.33
C TYR A 33 21.11 20.99 9.27
N GLY A 34 22.09 20.37 8.61
CA GLY A 34 22.18 18.92 8.46
C GLY A 34 21.32 18.36 7.32
N THR A 35 20.81 19.20 6.42
CA THR A 35 20.05 18.75 5.24
C THR A 35 21.03 18.29 4.15
N LEU A 36 20.80 17.12 3.58
CA LEU A 36 21.66 16.53 2.54
C LEU A 36 21.53 17.31 1.22
N THR A 37 22.59 18.02 0.82
CA THR A 37 22.61 18.84 -0.41
C THR A 37 23.34 18.19 -1.57
N HIS A 38 24.15 17.17 -1.31
CA HIS A 38 24.87 16.44 -2.34
C HIS A 38 25.07 14.97 -1.93
N SER A 39 24.59 14.05 -2.76
CA SER A 39 24.78 12.61 -2.57
C SER A 39 25.03 11.89 -3.88
N VAL A 40 25.66 10.72 -3.78
CA VAL A 40 25.89 9.81 -4.90
C VAL A 40 25.47 8.41 -4.48
N ASN A 41 24.61 7.78 -5.28
CA ASN A 41 24.29 6.36 -5.15
C ASN A 41 25.00 5.57 -6.25
N VAL A 42 25.86 4.63 -5.85
CA VAL A 42 26.68 3.81 -6.74
C VAL A 42 26.11 2.40 -6.81
N HIS A 43 25.69 1.99 -8.01
CA HIS A 43 25.36 0.62 -8.35
C HIS A 43 26.59 -0.05 -8.96
N TYR A 44 27.08 -1.10 -8.30
CA TYR A 44 28.37 -1.70 -8.65
C TYR A 44 28.26 -2.57 -9.90
N ALA A 45 29.32 -2.56 -10.70
CA ALA A 45 29.50 -3.56 -11.74
C ALA A 45 29.57 -4.96 -11.13
N ARG A 46 29.02 -5.94 -11.84
CA ARG A 46 29.18 -7.37 -11.56
C ARG A 46 30.66 -7.73 -11.51
N ARG A 47 31.02 -8.51 -10.49
CA ARG A 47 32.43 -8.86 -10.23
C ARG A 47 32.90 -9.85 -11.29
N LYS A 48 32.10 -10.91 -11.50
CA LYS A 48 32.41 -11.97 -12.47
C LYS A 48 32.04 -11.59 -13.91
N THR A 49 32.69 -12.29 -14.81
CA THR A 49 32.50 -12.28 -16.26
C THR A 49 32.12 -13.68 -16.73
N VAL A 50 31.63 -13.79 -17.96
CA VAL A 50 31.18 -15.07 -18.54
C VAL A 50 32.28 -16.15 -18.58
N GLY A 51 33.55 -15.75 -18.57
CA GLY A 51 34.70 -16.67 -18.57
C GLY A 51 35.08 -17.21 -17.19
N ASP A 52 34.53 -16.67 -16.10
CA ASP A 52 34.80 -17.15 -14.75
C ASP A 52 34.08 -18.48 -14.46
N ALA A 53 34.57 -19.20 -13.45
CA ALA A 53 33.93 -20.44 -13.02
C ALA A 53 32.55 -20.18 -12.38
N ALA A 54 31.53 -20.84 -12.95
CA ALA A 54 30.18 -20.83 -12.41
C ALA A 54 30.14 -21.53 -11.02
N PRO A 55 29.34 -21.04 -10.08
CA PRO A 55 29.30 -21.55 -8.70
C PRO A 55 28.46 -22.83 -8.52
N PHE A 56 28.03 -23.47 -9.61
CA PHE A 56 27.10 -24.62 -9.59
C PHE A 56 27.76 -25.88 -10.15
N SER A 57 27.39 -27.05 -9.60
CA SER A 57 27.85 -28.34 -10.12
C SER A 57 26.99 -28.85 -11.29
N ASP A 58 25.72 -28.48 -11.33
CA ASP A 58 24.77 -28.88 -12.37
C ASP A 58 25.05 -28.17 -13.70
N THR A 59 25.01 -28.91 -14.81
CA THR A 59 25.40 -28.40 -16.13
C THR A 59 24.47 -27.31 -16.64
N ASP A 60 23.17 -27.44 -16.37
CA ASP A 60 22.16 -26.50 -16.85
C ASP A 60 22.23 -25.21 -16.03
N GLN A 61 22.41 -25.31 -14.71
CA GLN A 61 22.66 -24.15 -13.85
C GLN A 61 23.92 -23.40 -14.23
N GLN A 62 24.99 -24.10 -14.63
CA GLN A 62 26.20 -23.44 -15.16
C GLN A 62 25.91 -22.70 -16.46
N GLN A 63 25.10 -23.27 -17.36
CA GLN A 63 24.72 -22.62 -18.61
C GLN A 63 23.86 -21.38 -18.34
N TRP A 64 22.82 -21.48 -17.51
CA TRP A 64 21.98 -20.34 -17.13
C TRP A 64 22.80 -19.22 -16.48
N TRP A 65 23.77 -19.56 -15.63
CA TRP A 65 24.66 -18.56 -15.02
C TRP A 65 25.50 -17.83 -16.07
N ARG A 66 25.98 -18.52 -17.12
CA ARG A 66 26.71 -17.90 -18.24
C ARG A 66 25.80 -16.99 -19.05
N ASP A 67 24.60 -17.47 -19.40
CA ASP A 67 23.62 -16.72 -20.19
C ASP A 67 23.07 -15.49 -19.45
N ALA A 68 23.08 -15.51 -18.11
CA ALA A 68 22.70 -14.37 -17.29
C ALA A 68 23.74 -13.23 -17.28
N HIS A 69 24.88 -13.36 -17.96
CA HIS A 69 25.84 -12.26 -18.11
C HIS A 69 25.42 -11.33 -19.24
N ASP A 70 25.33 -10.03 -18.90
CA ASP A 70 25.05 -8.97 -19.86
C ASP A 70 26.17 -7.90 -19.81
N PRO A 71 26.64 -7.37 -20.96
CA PRO A 71 27.62 -6.28 -20.97
C PRO A 71 27.23 -5.07 -20.11
N ALA A 72 25.93 -4.78 -19.97
CA ALA A 72 25.43 -3.71 -19.12
C ALA A 72 25.77 -3.93 -17.64
N GLN A 73 25.90 -5.18 -17.18
CA GLN A 73 26.28 -5.51 -15.80
C GLN A 73 27.76 -5.20 -15.52
N GLN A 74 28.57 -4.90 -16.53
CA GLN A 74 30.03 -4.71 -16.39
C GLN A 74 30.44 -3.25 -16.14
N PHE A 75 29.48 -2.38 -15.83
CA PHE A 75 29.71 -0.95 -15.54
C PHE A 75 29.19 -0.56 -14.16
N TYR A 76 29.84 0.43 -13.55
CA TYR A 76 29.30 1.14 -12.40
C TYR A 76 28.33 2.21 -12.89
N TYR A 77 27.12 2.23 -12.34
CA TYR A 77 26.13 3.27 -12.60
C TYR A 77 25.97 4.14 -11.36
N LEU A 78 26.11 5.44 -11.52
CA LEU A 78 26.07 6.39 -10.42
C LEU A 78 24.90 7.35 -10.63
N ASN A 79 24.09 7.53 -9.60
CA ASN A 79 23.04 8.55 -9.54
C ASN A 79 23.50 9.64 -8.57
N GLU A 80 23.87 10.80 -9.09
CA GLU A 80 24.22 11.98 -8.31
C GLU A 80 22.96 12.81 -8.07
N THR A 81 22.71 13.21 -6.82
CA THR A 81 21.66 14.17 -6.47
C THR A 81 22.28 15.40 -5.84
N ARG A 82 21.89 16.58 -6.34
CA ARG A 82 22.19 17.87 -5.72
C ARG A 82 20.91 18.60 -5.41
N ALA A 83 20.81 19.19 -4.22
CA ALA A 83 19.63 19.89 -3.78
C ALA A 83 20.00 21.16 -2.99
N GLU A 84 19.14 22.16 -3.09
CA GLU A 84 19.12 23.31 -2.20
C GLU A 84 17.74 23.41 -1.55
N PHE A 85 17.74 23.94 -0.33
CA PHE A 85 16.57 24.09 0.51
C PHE A 85 16.45 25.53 0.99
N ILE A 86 15.22 25.97 1.26
CA ILE A 86 14.97 27.25 1.91
C ILE A 86 14.91 27.02 3.41
N HIS A 87 15.63 27.86 4.14
CA HIS A 87 15.66 27.89 5.60
C HIS A 87 15.19 29.25 6.06
N LEU A 88 14.10 29.26 6.82
CA LEU A 88 13.66 30.42 7.58
C LEU A 88 14.25 30.25 8.98
N ASP A 89 15.30 31.00 9.27
CA ASP A 89 16.14 30.84 10.46
C ASP A 89 16.16 32.08 11.37
N ARG A 90 15.28 33.04 11.07
CA ARG A 90 15.09 34.24 11.89
C ARG A 90 14.30 33.91 13.15
N ASP A 91 14.53 34.68 14.21
CA ASP A 91 13.76 34.60 15.44
C ASP A 91 12.25 34.71 15.14
N GLN A 92 11.45 33.81 15.71
CA GLN A 92 9.99 33.68 15.49
C GLN A 92 9.57 33.18 14.10
N GLU A 93 10.50 32.83 13.20
CA GLU A 93 10.22 32.28 11.87
C GLU A 93 10.99 30.97 11.60
N TRP A 94 11.20 30.13 12.62
CA TRP A 94 12.04 28.93 12.49
C TRP A 94 11.35 27.80 11.70
N ARG A 95 11.67 27.70 10.40
CA ARG A 95 11.18 26.66 9.49
C ARG A 95 12.28 26.27 8.49
N LEU A 96 12.87 25.10 8.71
CA LEU A 96 14.02 24.60 7.96
C LEU A 96 13.63 23.54 6.93
N GLY A 97 14.49 23.33 5.93
CA GLY A 97 14.39 22.21 5.00
C GLY A 97 13.22 22.30 4.02
N LEU A 98 12.77 23.51 3.68
CA LEU A 98 11.71 23.69 2.69
C LEU A 98 12.24 23.33 1.29
N PRO A 99 11.55 22.46 0.54
CA PRO A 99 11.96 22.09 -0.81
C PRO A 99 12.13 23.31 -1.71
N TYR A 100 13.26 23.42 -2.40
CA TYR A 100 13.47 24.51 -3.35
C TYR A 100 13.85 23.98 -4.72
N ARG A 101 15.05 23.44 -4.90
CA ARG A 101 15.45 22.97 -6.22
C ARG A 101 16.35 21.76 -6.14
N GLN A 102 16.20 20.87 -7.10
CA GLN A 102 16.92 19.61 -7.16
C GLN A 102 17.41 19.33 -8.58
N ARG A 103 18.61 18.77 -8.67
CA ARG A 103 19.25 18.26 -9.86
C ARG A 103 19.61 16.80 -9.64
N VAL A 104 19.32 15.95 -10.62
CA VAL A 104 19.79 14.56 -10.64
C VAL A 104 20.57 14.32 -11.92
N ASN A 105 21.72 13.66 -11.76
CA ASN A 105 22.53 13.22 -12.89
C ASN A 105 22.77 11.72 -12.83
N ALA A 106 22.92 11.11 -14.01
CA ALA A 106 23.43 9.77 -14.16
C ALA A 106 24.84 9.80 -14.72
N LEU A 107 25.71 8.91 -14.21
CA LEU A 107 27.04 8.67 -14.71
C LEU A 107 27.26 7.17 -14.91
N LYS A 108 28.09 6.82 -15.88
CA LYS A 108 28.46 5.45 -16.21
C LYS A 108 29.98 5.34 -16.28
N PHE A 109 30.57 4.46 -15.46
CA PHE A 109 32.02 4.23 -15.43
C PHE A 109 32.35 2.76 -15.68
N PRO A 110 33.41 2.46 -16.47
CA PRO A 110 33.87 1.09 -16.63
C PRO A 110 34.59 0.57 -15.39
N LYS A 111 34.98 -0.71 -15.42
CA LYS A 111 35.87 -1.29 -14.41
C LYS A 111 37.33 -0.96 -14.71
N ALA A 112 38.13 -0.64 -13.69
CA ALA A 112 39.58 -0.67 -13.85
C ALA A 112 40.04 -2.07 -14.32
N PRO A 113 41.06 -2.18 -15.20
CA PRO A 113 41.98 -1.14 -15.64
C PRO A 113 41.57 -0.38 -16.91
N GLU A 114 40.31 -0.48 -17.36
CA GLU A 114 39.84 0.32 -18.49
C GLU A 114 40.00 1.82 -18.20
N ALA A 115 40.20 2.62 -19.25
CA ALA A 115 40.39 4.06 -19.11
C ALA A 115 39.21 4.70 -18.36
N LEU A 116 39.50 5.54 -17.37
CA LEU A 116 38.53 6.16 -16.45
C LEU A 116 37.76 5.15 -15.57
N GLY A 117 38.21 3.90 -15.50
CA GLY A 117 37.55 2.85 -14.73
C GLY A 117 37.69 3.04 -13.22
N LEU A 118 36.62 2.70 -12.49
CA LEU A 118 36.60 2.74 -11.03
C LEU A 118 37.13 1.43 -10.44
N THR A 119 37.88 1.53 -9.34
CA THR A 119 38.17 0.38 -8.48
C THR A 119 37.24 0.39 -7.26
N ILE A 120 36.87 -0.79 -6.76
CA ILE A 120 36.03 -0.92 -5.55
C ILE A 120 36.63 -0.19 -4.35
N LYS A 121 37.97 -0.22 -4.21
CA LYS A 121 38.70 0.43 -3.11
C LYS A 121 38.74 1.97 -3.23
N ASP A 122 38.33 2.51 -4.37
CA ASP A 122 38.28 3.95 -4.61
C ASP A 122 36.89 4.55 -4.34
N ILE A 123 35.88 3.71 -4.11
CA ILE A 123 34.50 4.14 -3.82
C ILE A 123 34.33 4.31 -2.31
N THR A 124 34.90 5.41 -1.79
CA THR A 124 34.73 5.90 -0.42
C THR A 124 34.41 7.38 -0.43
N TYR A 125 33.86 7.90 0.67
CA TYR A 125 33.53 9.31 0.84
C TYR A 125 34.75 10.21 0.57
N GLU A 126 35.92 9.92 1.17
CA GLU A 126 37.09 10.79 1.07
C GLU A 126 37.56 10.98 -0.37
N LYS A 127 37.49 9.91 -1.18
CA LYS A 127 37.87 9.96 -2.59
C LYS A 127 36.78 10.60 -3.43
N PHE A 128 35.52 10.31 -3.15
CA PHE A 128 34.40 10.84 -3.93
C PHE A 128 34.22 12.35 -3.75
N VAL A 129 34.45 12.89 -2.55
CA VAL A 129 34.43 14.35 -2.32
C VAL A 129 35.39 15.10 -3.24
N GLU A 130 36.55 14.52 -3.57
CA GLU A 130 37.47 15.10 -4.55
C GLU A 130 37.13 14.71 -5.99
N PHE A 131 36.71 13.47 -6.23
CA PHE A 131 36.42 12.96 -7.57
C PHE A 131 35.30 13.73 -8.26
N VAL A 132 34.24 14.11 -7.53
CA VAL A 132 33.11 14.89 -8.05
C VAL A 132 33.49 16.31 -8.50
N LYS A 133 34.66 16.82 -8.10
CA LYS A 133 35.19 18.13 -8.53
C LYS A 133 35.97 18.03 -9.85
N GLY A 134 36.27 16.82 -10.31
CA GLY A 134 37.10 16.58 -11.49
C GLY A 134 36.38 16.83 -12.82
N THR A 135 37.16 17.09 -13.87
CA THR A 135 36.66 17.28 -15.24
C THR A 135 36.05 16.00 -15.81
N VAL A 136 36.57 14.83 -15.41
CA VAL A 136 36.04 13.51 -15.79
C VAL A 136 34.59 13.37 -15.32
N TRP A 137 34.29 13.73 -14.07
CA TRP A 137 32.93 13.70 -13.52
C TRP A 137 31.99 14.54 -14.35
N THR A 138 32.38 15.80 -14.58
CA THR A 138 31.59 16.77 -15.35
C THR A 138 31.34 16.30 -16.79
N THR A 139 32.31 15.63 -17.42
CA THR A 139 32.22 15.17 -18.81
C THR A 139 31.32 13.92 -18.96
N GLN A 140 31.33 13.03 -17.97
CA GLN A 140 30.52 11.79 -17.97
C GLN A 140 29.09 12.01 -17.45
N CYS A 141 28.84 13.18 -16.87
CA CYS A 141 27.58 13.53 -16.26
C CYS A 141 26.48 13.79 -17.28
N LEU A 142 25.40 13.01 -17.21
CA LEU A 142 24.17 13.23 -17.97
C LEU A 142 23.07 13.74 -17.03
N LEU A 143 22.48 14.90 -17.33
CA LEU A 143 21.32 15.41 -16.61
C LEU A 143 20.12 14.49 -16.84
N THR A 144 19.50 13.99 -15.76
CA THR A 144 18.32 13.10 -15.84
C THR A 144 17.08 13.68 -15.19
N ALA A 145 17.22 14.61 -14.24
CA ALA A 145 16.10 15.37 -13.71
C ALA A 145 16.54 16.76 -13.22
N LEU A 146 15.65 17.74 -13.38
CA LEU A 146 15.83 19.09 -12.84
C LEU A 146 14.45 19.61 -12.42
N SER A 147 14.31 20.04 -11.17
CA SER A 147 13.03 20.53 -10.64
C SER A 147 13.17 21.71 -9.69
N VAL A 148 12.23 22.65 -9.75
CA VAL A 148 12.15 23.78 -8.83
C VAL A 148 10.73 23.93 -8.27
N GLN A 149 10.62 23.99 -6.95
CA GLN A 149 9.42 24.31 -6.19
C GLN A 149 9.37 25.82 -5.99
N ARG A 150 8.25 26.43 -6.38
CA ARG A 150 7.97 27.84 -6.09
C ARG A 150 6.88 27.97 -5.04
N TYR A 151 6.92 29.08 -4.33
CA TYR A 151 5.97 29.38 -3.27
C TYR A 151 5.14 30.60 -3.64
N ARG A 152 3.98 30.71 -3.00
CA ARG A 152 3.03 31.80 -3.23
C ARG A 152 3.02 32.74 -2.05
N HIS A 153 2.88 34.03 -2.34
CA HIS A 153 2.69 35.06 -1.35
C HIS A 153 1.30 34.93 -0.71
N SER A 154 1.24 34.99 0.63
CA SER A 154 0.03 34.68 1.40
C SER A 154 -1.11 35.70 1.26
N THR A 155 -0.82 36.95 0.88
CA THR A 155 -1.85 38.03 0.78
C THR A 155 -2.31 38.38 -0.63
N ASP A 156 -1.40 38.57 -1.58
CA ASP A 156 -1.68 38.99 -2.97
C ASP A 156 -1.68 37.83 -3.98
N ALA A 157 -1.39 36.61 -3.52
CA ALA A 157 -1.40 35.37 -4.29
C ALA A 157 -0.42 35.32 -5.48
N GLN A 158 0.58 36.22 -5.53
CA GLN A 158 1.63 36.16 -6.55
C GLN A 158 2.65 35.05 -6.24
N THR A 159 3.25 34.49 -7.29
CA THR A 159 4.40 33.59 -7.15
C THR A 159 5.59 34.39 -6.59
N LEU A 160 6.16 33.92 -5.48
CA LEU A 160 7.36 34.48 -4.88
C LEU A 160 8.60 34.18 -5.77
N PRO A 161 9.65 35.01 -5.68
CA PRO A 161 10.91 34.72 -6.35
C PRO A 161 11.50 33.35 -5.96
N ASP A 162 12.27 32.77 -6.85
CA ASP A 162 12.98 31.52 -6.61
C ASP A 162 13.85 31.61 -5.33
N GLY A 163 13.75 30.59 -4.47
CA GLY A 163 14.48 30.54 -3.20
C GLY A 163 13.86 31.38 -2.08
N VAL A 164 12.67 31.96 -2.30
CA VAL A 164 11.96 32.75 -1.30
C VAL A 164 10.64 32.09 -0.94
N THR A 165 10.34 32.07 0.35
CA THR A 165 9.06 31.61 0.89
C THR A 165 8.73 32.36 2.16
N HIS A 166 7.44 32.46 2.48
CA HIS A 166 6.98 32.98 3.77
C HIS A 166 6.86 31.85 4.77
N PHE A 167 6.59 32.19 6.03
CA PHE A 167 6.46 31.20 7.11
C PHE A 167 5.40 30.14 6.82
N GLU A 168 4.30 30.49 6.14
CA GLU A 168 3.24 29.54 5.73
C GLU A 168 3.73 28.49 4.72
N ALA A 169 4.74 28.84 3.93
CA ALA A 169 5.33 28.05 2.86
C ALA A 169 4.28 27.43 1.92
N LEU A 170 3.37 28.26 1.40
CA LEU A 170 2.29 27.85 0.50
C LEU A 170 2.85 27.48 -0.88
N PRO A 171 2.80 26.21 -1.31
CA PRO A 171 3.30 25.82 -2.63
C PRO A 171 2.53 26.50 -3.76
N ASP A 172 3.23 27.10 -4.71
CA ASP A 172 2.59 27.71 -5.88
C ASP A 172 2.42 26.68 -7.01
N HIS A 173 3.54 26.17 -7.51
CA HIS A 173 3.64 25.11 -8.51
C HIS A 173 5.05 24.51 -8.48
N VAL A 174 5.22 23.37 -9.14
CA VAL A 174 6.51 22.79 -9.46
C VAL A 174 6.79 22.99 -10.94
N GLU A 175 8.03 23.31 -11.28
CA GLU A 175 8.54 23.28 -12.65
C GLU A 175 9.57 22.16 -12.81
N THR A 176 9.38 21.29 -13.79
CA THR A 176 10.27 20.16 -14.10
C THR A 176 10.82 20.27 -15.52
N ALA A 177 12.09 19.97 -15.71
CA ALA A 177 12.67 19.81 -17.04
C ALA A 177 12.20 18.50 -17.68
N GLU A 178 11.72 18.57 -18.92
CA GLU A 178 11.15 17.45 -19.67
C GLU A 178 11.97 17.10 -20.92
N LEU A 179 12.48 18.12 -21.63
CA LEU A 179 13.21 17.90 -22.89
C LEU A 179 14.52 18.68 -22.90
N ASP A 180 15.62 17.97 -23.11
CA ASP A 180 16.92 18.54 -23.46
C ASP A 180 17.21 18.36 -24.96
N GLU A 181 18.41 18.74 -25.41
CA GLU A 181 18.78 18.58 -26.82
C GLU A 181 18.85 17.11 -27.25
N MET A 182 19.12 16.17 -26.33
CA MET A 182 19.13 14.74 -26.64
C MET A 182 17.71 14.20 -26.84
N ALA A 183 16.78 14.51 -25.93
CA ALA A 183 15.38 14.12 -26.01
C ALA A 183 14.72 14.64 -27.29
N LEU A 184 15.08 15.85 -27.73
CA LEU A 184 14.58 16.42 -28.98
C LEU A 184 14.99 15.63 -30.24
N LYS A 185 16.05 14.80 -30.19
CA LYS A 185 16.41 13.90 -31.30
C LYS A 185 15.38 12.81 -31.54
N ALA A 186 14.47 12.54 -30.60
CA ALA A 186 13.33 11.64 -30.84
C ALA A 186 12.48 12.10 -32.04
N PHE A 187 12.45 13.41 -32.32
CA PHE A 187 11.75 13.96 -33.49
C PHE A 187 12.54 13.85 -34.80
N ASP A 188 13.76 13.30 -34.79
CA ASP A 188 14.56 13.18 -36.01
C ASP A 188 13.95 12.24 -37.05
N VAL A 189 13.09 11.31 -36.61
CA VAL A 189 12.28 10.44 -37.48
C VAL A 189 11.27 11.19 -38.34
N LEU A 190 10.92 12.42 -37.95
CA LEU A 190 10.00 13.27 -38.70
C LEU A 190 10.75 14.12 -39.75
N PRO A 191 10.11 14.41 -40.90
CA PRO A 191 10.64 15.38 -41.86
C PRO A 191 10.95 16.72 -41.18
N LYS A 192 12.09 17.35 -41.52
CA LYS A 192 12.54 18.61 -40.89
C LYS A 192 11.47 19.71 -40.82
N ALA A 193 10.58 19.78 -41.81
CA ALA A 193 9.49 20.74 -41.86
C ALA A 193 8.39 20.49 -40.80
N SER A 194 8.20 19.24 -40.39
CA SER A 194 7.15 18.79 -39.45
C SER A 194 7.64 18.68 -38.00
N ARG A 195 8.95 18.84 -37.76
CA ARG A 195 9.50 18.77 -36.41
C ARG A 195 8.96 19.92 -35.54
N PRO A 196 8.61 19.66 -34.28
CA PRO A 196 8.13 20.69 -33.38
C PRO A 196 9.19 21.78 -33.21
N LYS A 197 8.77 23.05 -33.30
CA LYS A 197 9.60 24.24 -33.11
C LYS A 197 9.19 24.94 -31.82
N GLY A 198 9.99 25.91 -31.37
CA GLY A 198 9.77 26.63 -30.11
C GLY A 198 8.33 27.12 -29.89
N ARG A 199 7.70 27.73 -30.91
CA ARG A 199 6.30 28.19 -30.81
C ARG A 199 5.30 27.05 -30.60
N LEU A 200 5.55 25.86 -31.14
CA LEU A 200 4.66 24.72 -30.93
C LEU A 200 4.78 24.21 -29.50
N PHE A 201 6.01 24.10 -28.99
CA PHE A 201 6.26 23.75 -27.59
C PHE A 201 5.59 24.73 -26.62
N GLU A 202 5.77 26.05 -26.85
CA GLU A 202 5.12 27.10 -26.05
C GLU A 202 3.59 26.99 -26.07
N ARG A 203 2.99 26.72 -27.25
CA ARG A 203 1.54 26.50 -27.36
C ARG A 203 1.06 25.21 -26.68
N SER A 204 1.94 24.22 -26.57
CA SER A 204 1.67 22.97 -25.86
C SER A 204 1.96 23.05 -24.36
N GLY A 205 2.30 24.24 -23.83
CA GLY A 205 2.50 24.47 -22.40
C GLY A 205 3.94 24.30 -21.89
N TYR A 206 4.89 24.03 -22.79
CA TYR A 206 6.31 23.97 -22.43
C TYR A 206 6.91 25.38 -22.31
N GLN A 207 7.88 25.54 -21.41
CA GLN A 207 8.61 26.78 -21.22
C GLN A 207 10.12 26.53 -21.32
N ARG A 208 10.91 27.57 -21.57
CA ARG A 208 12.36 27.44 -21.50
C ARG A 208 12.80 27.48 -20.04
N MET A 209 13.64 26.53 -19.65
CA MET A 209 14.20 26.45 -18.31
C MET A 209 15.69 26.72 -18.34
N THR A 210 16.15 27.51 -17.39
CA THR A 210 17.58 27.71 -17.14
C THR A 210 18.06 26.65 -16.16
N GLU A 211 19.21 26.05 -16.46
CA GLU A 211 19.86 25.09 -15.60
C GLU A 211 20.34 25.74 -14.29
N PHE A 212 20.28 24.99 -13.19
CA PHE A 212 20.85 25.38 -11.90
C PHE A 212 21.65 24.23 -11.30
N LEU A 213 22.42 24.56 -10.26
CA LEU A 213 23.45 23.69 -9.71
C LEU A 213 24.36 23.13 -10.82
N PRO A 214 24.84 23.98 -11.75
CA PRO A 214 25.52 23.50 -12.95
C PRO A 214 26.88 22.89 -12.59
N LEU A 215 27.21 21.79 -13.26
CA LEU A 215 28.51 21.13 -13.15
C LEU A 215 29.50 21.64 -14.20
N SER A 216 28.99 22.23 -15.28
CA SER A 216 29.75 22.76 -16.41
C SER A 216 29.35 24.20 -16.70
N THR A 217 30.19 24.92 -17.42
CA THR A 217 29.89 26.26 -17.93
C THR A 217 29.03 26.24 -19.20
N ALA A 218 28.80 25.07 -19.79
CA ALA A 218 27.91 24.91 -20.94
C ALA A 218 26.44 25.05 -20.52
N VAL A 219 25.72 25.98 -21.14
CA VAL A 219 24.30 26.19 -20.87
C VAL A 219 23.47 25.18 -21.65
N ALA A 220 22.83 24.23 -20.97
CA ALA A 220 21.88 23.32 -21.59
C ALA A 220 20.60 24.07 -22.01
N LYS A 221 20.07 23.75 -23.20
CA LYS A 221 18.74 24.22 -23.62
C LYS A 221 17.70 23.22 -23.13
N LEU A 222 16.95 23.60 -22.10
CA LEU A 222 15.92 22.75 -21.49
C LEU A 222 14.53 23.33 -21.76
N TRP A 223 13.59 22.43 -22.03
CA TRP A 223 12.16 22.70 -21.99
C TRP A 223 11.57 22.08 -20.74
N SER A 224 10.77 22.86 -20.02
CA SER A 224 10.10 22.48 -18.79
C SER A 224 8.59 22.53 -18.93
N VAL A 225 7.91 21.94 -17.96
CA VAL A 225 6.48 22.13 -17.72
C VAL A 225 6.24 22.59 -16.29
N LYS A 226 5.21 23.39 -16.10
CA LYS A 226 4.74 23.82 -14.78
C LYS A 226 3.47 23.07 -14.43
N HIS A 227 3.40 22.52 -13.22
CA HIS A 227 2.26 21.71 -12.81
C HIS A 227 1.97 21.82 -11.31
N GLY A 228 0.78 21.38 -10.92
CA GLY A 228 0.34 21.34 -9.51
C GLY A 228 0.05 22.71 -8.93
N PHE A 229 -0.64 23.58 -9.68
CA PHE A 229 -1.01 24.91 -9.24
C PHE A 229 -2.08 24.87 -8.15
N VAL A 230 -1.86 25.63 -7.08
CA VAL A 230 -2.82 25.76 -5.98
C VAL A 230 -3.02 27.22 -5.59
N THR A 231 -4.26 27.64 -5.38
CA THR A 231 -4.55 28.91 -4.69
C THR A 231 -5.14 28.63 -3.32
N TYR A 232 -4.86 29.48 -2.33
CA TYR A 232 -5.25 29.26 -0.95
C TYR A 232 -6.21 30.33 -0.45
N ALA A 233 -6.97 29.99 0.58
CA ALA A 233 -7.63 30.97 1.43
C ALA A 233 -6.59 31.85 2.15
N ARG A 234 -7.04 32.97 2.71
CA ARG A 234 -6.22 33.78 3.61
C ARG A 234 -6.17 33.16 5.01
N LEU A 235 -5.54 33.85 5.96
CA LEU A 235 -5.40 33.42 7.35
C LEU A 235 -6.74 33.06 7.99
N GLU A 236 -7.82 33.80 7.68
CA GLU A 236 -9.17 33.53 8.20
C GLU A 236 -9.69 32.16 7.76
N GLY A 237 -9.27 31.68 6.59
CA GLY A 237 -9.57 30.35 6.07
C GLY A 237 -8.45 29.35 6.30
N PHE A 238 -7.54 29.63 7.24
CA PHE A 238 -6.41 28.77 7.64
C PHE A 238 -5.54 28.31 6.46
N TYR A 239 -5.42 29.16 5.43
CA TYR A 239 -4.68 28.86 4.21
C TYR A 239 -5.10 27.54 3.54
N ARG A 240 -6.40 27.18 3.61
CA ARG A 240 -6.91 25.98 2.93
C ARG A 240 -6.86 26.12 1.40
N PRO A 241 -6.54 25.06 0.64
CA PRO A 241 -6.61 25.07 -0.83
C PRO A 241 -8.02 25.40 -1.34
N LEU A 242 -8.17 26.46 -2.13
CA LEU A 242 -9.45 26.86 -2.73
C LEU A 242 -9.57 26.48 -4.20
N ASN A 243 -8.46 26.46 -4.93
CA ASN A 243 -8.44 26.12 -6.34
C ASN A 243 -7.25 25.22 -6.62
N LEU A 244 -7.49 24.16 -7.39
CA LEU A 244 -6.51 23.19 -7.83
C LEU A 244 -6.48 23.21 -9.35
N GLN A 245 -5.30 23.29 -9.94
CA GLN A 245 -5.12 23.28 -11.38
C GLN A 245 -3.87 22.46 -11.75
N ALA A 246 -4.07 21.37 -12.48
CA ALA A 246 -2.97 20.45 -12.81
C ALA A 246 -1.90 21.13 -13.68
N ASN A 247 -2.30 21.91 -14.68
CA ASN A 247 -1.43 22.79 -15.47
C ASN A 247 -2.24 23.98 -16.01
N PRO A 248 -1.59 25.08 -16.45
CA PRO A 248 -2.28 26.30 -16.87
C PRO A 248 -3.18 26.15 -18.11
N SER A 249 -2.95 25.10 -18.91
CA SER A 249 -3.76 24.80 -20.10
C SER A 249 -5.05 24.04 -19.77
N LEU A 250 -5.20 23.55 -18.54
CA LEU A 250 -6.41 22.90 -18.05
C LEU A 250 -7.22 23.85 -17.17
N GLY A 251 -8.53 23.63 -17.08
CA GLY A 251 -9.37 24.44 -16.22
C GLY A 251 -9.15 24.15 -14.73
N VAL A 252 -9.81 24.95 -13.89
CA VAL A 252 -9.61 24.98 -12.44
C VAL A 252 -10.69 24.16 -11.73
N THR A 253 -10.28 23.32 -10.79
CA THR A 253 -11.18 22.67 -9.83
C THR A 253 -11.27 23.53 -8.57
N LYS A 254 -12.47 23.92 -8.15
CA LYS A 254 -12.68 24.72 -6.94
C LYS A 254 -13.07 23.83 -5.76
N VAL A 255 -12.57 24.15 -4.58
CA VAL A 255 -12.82 23.45 -3.33
C VAL A 255 -13.46 24.43 -2.35
N ARG A 256 -14.60 24.05 -1.77
CA ARG A 256 -15.27 24.82 -0.71
C ARG A 256 -15.28 24.03 0.59
N TYR A 257 -15.27 24.75 1.70
CA TYR A 257 -15.25 24.18 3.03
C TYR A 257 -16.48 24.58 3.84
N ASP A 258 -16.68 23.87 4.95
CA ASP A 258 -17.59 24.28 6.01
C ASP A 258 -17.19 25.64 6.62
N ASN A 259 -18.04 26.17 7.50
CA ASN A 259 -17.82 27.47 8.17
C ASN A 259 -16.56 27.50 9.06
N TYR A 260 -15.97 26.35 9.34
CA TYR A 260 -14.79 26.20 10.21
C TYR A 260 -13.51 25.91 9.43
N HIS A 261 -13.58 25.82 8.10
CA HIS A 261 -12.48 25.40 7.23
C HIS A 261 -11.87 24.03 7.61
N CYS A 262 -12.69 23.14 8.19
CA CYS A 262 -12.31 21.80 8.62
C CYS A 262 -12.56 20.77 7.53
N LEU A 263 -13.78 20.72 6.99
CA LEU A 263 -14.22 19.69 6.05
C LEU A 263 -14.62 20.29 4.70
N ILE A 264 -14.31 19.57 3.63
CA ILE A 264 -14.66 19.97 2.27
C ILE A 264 -16.14 19.70 2.06
N THR A 265 -16.92 20.73 1.72
CA THR A 265 -18.36 20.59 1.48
C THR A 265 -18.70 20.52 -0.01
N GLU A 266 -17.80 20.97 -0.87
CA GLU A 266 -18.06 21.04 -2.31
C GLU A 266 -16.78 20.96 -3.15
N PHE A 267 -16.89 20.23 -4.26
CA PHE A 267 -15.92 20.22 -5.35
C PHE A 267 -16.62 20.64 -6.65
N GLU A 268 -16.14 21.71 -7.28
CA GLU A 268 -16.62 22.20 -8.57
C GLU A 268 -15.54 21.93 -9.63
N GLN A 269 -15.85 21.09 -10.61
CA GLN A 269 -14.94 20.75 -11.70
C GLN A 269 -14.89 21.87 -12.77
N PRO A 270 -13.88 21.87 -13.65
CA PRO A 270 -13.74 22.89 -14.70
C PRO A 270 -14.91 23.04 -15.66
N ASP A 271 -15.69 21.97 -15.84
CA ASP A 271 -16.90 21.93 -16.68
C ASP A 271 -18.16 22.43 -15.96
N GLY A 272 -18.03 22.84 -14.70
CA GLY A 272 -19.13 23.30 -13.85
C GLY A 272 -19.86 22.17 -13.11
N CYS A 273 -19.42 20.92 -13.24
CA CYS A 273 -19.98 19.81 -12.47
C CYS A 273 -19.66 19.96 -10.98
N ILE A 274 -20.69 19.87 -10.12
CA ILE A 274 -20.55 20.08 -8.68
C ILE A 274 -20.86 18.77 -7.93
N THR A 275 -19.92 18.36 -7.07
CA THR A 275 -20.13 17.31 -6.07
C THR A 275 -20.19 17.95 -4.68
N LYS A 276 -21.25 17.66 -3.92
CA LYS A 276 -21.43 18.17 -2.55
C LYS A 276 -21.30 17.06 -1.53
N ALA A 277 -20.77 17.38 -0.34
CA ALA A 277 -20.65 16.43 0.75
C ALA A 277 -21.03 17.06 2.10
N THR A 278 -21.75 16.30 2.93
CA THR A 278 -22.01 16.61 4.34
C THR A 278 -21.37 15.53 5.20
N HIS A 279 -21.00 15.86 6.45
CA HIS A 279 -20.12 15.02 7.26
C HIS A 279 -20.63 14.87 8.70
N ASP A 280 -20.27 13.75 9.34
CA ASP A 280 -20.45 13.52 10.77
C ASP A 280 -19.22 14.04 11.52
N TYR A 281 -19.36 15.13 12.28
CA TYR A 281 -18.23 15.72 13.03
C TYR A 281 -17.68 14.83 14.16
N ARG A 282 -18.36 13.73 14.52
CA ARG A 282 -17.82 12.79 15.51
C ARG A 282 -16.79 11.84 14.90
N SER A 283 -17.02 11.42 13.66
CA SER A 283 -16.20 10.42 12.95
C SER A 283 -15.41 11.00 11.77
N PHE A 284 -15.71 12.25 11.38
CA PHE A 284 -15.25 12.94 10.18
C PHE A 284 -15.56 12.19 8.87
N GLN A 285 -16.51 11.25 8.90
CA GLN A 285 -16.96 10.50 7.74
C GLN A 285 -18.06 11.26 6.96
N PRO A 286 -18.17 11.08 5.64
CA PRO A 286 -19.23 11.70 4.84
C PRO A 286 -20.59 11.05 5.13
N LEU A 287 -21.56 11.82 5.61
CA LEU A 287 -22.94 11.38 5.82
C LEU A 287 -23.73 11.28 4.52
N SER A 288 -23.49 12.21 3.60
CA SER A 288 -24.17 12.27 2.31
C SER A 288 -23.27 12.93 1.26
N ILE A 289 -23.19 12.32 0.08
CA ILE A 289 -22.47 12.84 -1.09
C ILE A 289 -23.48 12.94 -2.24
N SER A 290 -23.62 14.13 -2.81
CA SER A 290 -24.46 14.37 -3.98
C SER A 290 -23.59 14.62 -5.20
N ASP A 291 -23.79 13.85 -6.26
CA ASP A 291 -23.07 14.00 -7.52
C ASP A 291 -23.71 15.07 -8.45
N PRO A 292 -23.04 15.46 -9.55
CA PRO A 292 -23.57 16.46 -10.48
C PRO A 292 -24.89 16.08 -11.17
N ASN A 293 -25.24 14.79 -11.20
CA ASN A 293 -26.49 14.30 -11.77
C ASN A 293 -27.66 14.32 -10.76
N GLY A 294 -27.37 14.69 -9.51
CA GLY A 294 -28.31 14.69 -8.39
C GLY A 294 -28.50 13.33 -7.74
N ASN A 295 -27.63 12.35 -8.02
CA ASN A 295 -27.62 11.10 -7.25
C ASN A 295 -27.00 11.38 -5.88
N VAL A 296 -27.64 10.87 -4.84
CA VAL A 296 -27.24 11.01 -3.44
C VAL A 296 -26.79 9.65 -2.95
N GLN A 297 -25.61 9.59 -2.34
CA GLN A 297 -25.10 8.42 -1.61
C GLN A 297 -24.98 8.77 -0.14
N GLU A 298 -25.48 7.92 0.74
CA GLU A 298 -25.57 8.20 2.18
C GLU A 298 -24.98 7.07 3.01
N GLY A 299 -24.39 7.43 4.15
CA GLY A 299 -23.81 6.51 5.12
C GLY A 299 -24.27 6.81 6.54
N LEU A 300 -24.58 5.76 7.30
CA LEU A 300 -24.84 5.83 8.75
C LEU A 300 -23.69 5.17 9.49
N TYR A 301 -23.18 5.82 10.54
CA TYR A 301 -21.99 5.39 11.27
C TYR A 301 -22.25 5.22 12.75
N ASN A 302 -21.58 4.26 13.38
CA ASN A 302 -21.55 4.13 14.85
C ASN A 302 -20.53 5.08 15.49
N GLY A 303 -20.41 5.04 16.83
CA GLY A 303 -19.48 5.88 17.59
C GLY A 303 -17.99 5.63 17.30
N PHE A 304 -17.64 4.53 16.62
CA PHE A 304 -16.28 4.21 16.18
C PHE A 304 -16.04 4.56 14.71
N GLY A 305 -17.00 5.18 14.02
CA GLY A 305 -16.92 5.49 12.60
C GLY A 305 -17.11 4.28 11.67
N GLN A 306 -17.60 3.15 12.18
CA GLN A 306 -17.94 1.99 11.36
C GLN A 306 -19.29 2.19 10.69
N VAL A 307 -19.39 1.83 9.41
CA VAL A 307 -20.65 1.92 8.64
C VAL A 307 -21.66 0.92 9.20
N LEU A 308 -22.86 1.38 9.55
CA LEU A 308 -23.97 0.54 9.96
C LEU A 308 -24.94 0.27 8.81
N ALA A 309 -25.16 1.28 7.97
CA ALA A 309 -26.01 1.20 6.79
C ALA A 309 -25.54 2.20 5.72
N SER A 310 -25.81 1.89 4.47
CA SER A 310 -25.67 2.83 3.36
C SER A 310 -26.88 2.80 2.44
N SER A 311 -27.10 3.92 1.77
CA SER A 311 -28.18 4.07 0.78
C SER A 311 -27.69 4.86 -0.42
N PHE A 312 -28.38 4.70 -1.55
CA PHE A 312 -28.22 5.61 -2.68
C PHE A 312 -29.55 5.79 -3.40
N HIS A 313 -29.82 7.03 -3.79
CA HIS A 313 -31.09 7.42 -4.38
C HIS A 313 -30.98 8.72 -5.16
N ARG A 314 -32.08 9.08 -5.81
CA ARG A 314 -32.22 10.34 -6.54
C ARG A 314 -33.65 10.83 -6.41
N ASN A 315 -33.80 12.13 -6.20
CA ASN A 315 -35.08 12.81 -6.33
C ASN A 315 -35.14 13.50 -7.70
N SER A 316 -36.12 13.12 -8.52
CA SER A 316 -36.39 13.75 -9.82
C SER A 316 -37.79 14.40 -9.76
N GLY A 317 -37.83 15.71 -9.50
CA GLY A 317 -39.08 16.41 -9.20
C GLY A 317 -39.75 15.84 -7.94
N ASN A 318 -41.02 15.47 -8.05
CA ASN A 318 -41.78 14.83 -6.95
C ASN A 318 -41.59 13.29 -6.88
N LYS A 319 -40.76 12.70 -7.76
CA LYS A 319 -40.56 11.24 -7.81
C LYS A 319 -39.22 10.86 -7.20
N HIS A 320 -39.27 10.08 -6.13
CA HIS A 320 -38.11 9.41 -5.55
C HIS A 320 -37.80 8.14 -6.34
N VAL A 321 -36.52 7.91 -6.64
CA VAL A 321 -36.02 6.71 -7.31
C VAL A 321 -34.80 6.20 -6.56
N GLY A 322 -34.78 4.93 -6.19
CA GLY A 322 -33.65 4.29 -5.53
C GLY A 322 -34.02 3.64 -4.20
N PHE A 323 -33.02 3.51 -3.33
CA PHE A 323 -33.19 3.05 -1.95
C PHE A 323 -33.74 4.16 -1.05
N LYS A 324 -34.33 3.82 0.09
CA LYS A 324 -34.85 4.86 1.01
C LYS A 324 -33.70 5.61 1.67
N PRO A 325 -33.84 6.91 1.97
CA PRO A 325 -32.82 7.69 2.67
C PRO A 325 -32.37 7.00 3.97
N VAL A 326 -31.08 7.13 4.32
CA VAL A 326 -30.54 6.42 5.48
C VAL A 326 -31.19 6.84 6.82
N ALA A 327 -31.79 8.03 6.86
CA ALA A 327 -32.57 8.52 8.00
C ALA A 327 -33.85 7.71 8.30
N GLU A 328 -34.38 6.97 7.31
CA GLU A 328 -35.54 6.10 7.49
C GLU A 328 -35.15 4.71 8.02
N TYR A 329 -33.87 4.32 7.90
CA TYR A 329 -33.37 3.05 8.41
C TYR A 329 -33.36 3.03 9.94
N LYS A 330 -34.05 2.04 10.52
CA LYS A 330 -34.09 1.84 11.97
C LYS A 330 -33.28 0.61 12.34
N ARG A 331 -32.16 0.78 13.04
CA ARG A 331 -31.35 -0.37 13.48
C ARG A 331 -32.23 -1.34 14.29
N PRO A 332 -32.26 -2.64 13.95
CA PRO A 332 -32.99 -3.64 14.74
C PRO A 332 -32.49 -3.75 16.17
N ALA A 333 -33.26 -4.42 17.03
CA ALA A 333 -32.90 -4.64 18.43
C ALA A 333 -31.66 -5.53 18.62
N PHE A 334 -31.32 -6.34 17.61
CA PHE A 334 -30.09 -7.14 17.59
C PHE A 334 -28.95 -6.40 16.86
N ASP A 335 -27.70 -6.66 17.28
CA ASP A 335 -26.51 -6.04 16.67
C ASP A 335 -25.50 -7.04 16.09
N ASN A 336 -25.72 -8.34 16.29
CA ASN A 336 -24.77 -9.38 15.94
C ASN A 336 -25.03 -9.95 14.51
N PRO A 337 -23.97 -10.44 13.84
CA PRO A 337 -24.07 -11.04 12.51
C PRO A 337 -25.04 -12.23 12.41
N THR A 338 -25.11 -13.08 13.44
CA THR A 338 -25.92 -14.32 13.38
C THR A 338 -27.42 -14.00 13.29
N ASP A 339 -27.89 -13.06 14.11
CA ASP A 339 -29.29 -12.63 14.05
C ASP A 339 -29.60 -11.84 12.78
N ALA A 340 -28.67 -11.02 12.30
CA ALA A 340 -28.84 -10.32 11.03
C ALA A 340 -28.97 -11.26 9.83
N ILE A 341 -28.23 -12.37 9.81
CA ILE A 341 -28.35 -13.42 8.79
C ILE A 341 -29.71 -14.13 8.85
N LYS A 342 -30.23 -14.35 10.07
CA LYS A 342 -31.51 -15.03 10.30
C LYS A 342 -32.70 -14.14 9.94
N TRP A 343 -32.65 -12.87 10.34
CA TRP A 343 -33.71 -11.87 10.15
C TRP A 343 -33.31 -10.87 9.06
N GLU A 344 -32.87 -11.39 7.91
CA GLU A 344 -32.23 -10.61 6.84
C GLU A 344 -33.07 -9.43 6.31
N LYS A 345 -34.39 -9.60 6.25
CA LYS A 345 -35.31 -8.55 5.79
C LYS A 345 -35.41 -7.41 6.81
N ASP A 346 -35.49 -7.73 8.10
CA ASP A 346 -35.53 -6.74 9.18
C ASP A 346 -34.16 -6.04 9.35
N ALA A 347 -33.08 -6.77 9.09
CA ALA A 347 -31.71 -6.28 9.13
C ALA A 347 -31.43 -5.23 8.05
N LEU A 348 -31.87 -5.48 6.80
CA LEU A 348 -31.63 -4.61 5.64
C LEU A 348 -32.69 -3.53 5.45
N GLN A 349 -33.97 -3.85 5.67
CA GLN A 349 -35.12 -3.00 5.35
C GLN A 349 -35.07 -2.52 3.89
N ASP A 350 -35.03 -1.20 3.71
CA ASP A 350 -35.04 -0.52 2.42
C ASP A 350 -33.74 0.24 2.14
N ALA A 351 -32.68 -0.05 2.91
CA ALA A 351 -31.34 0.43 2.67
C ALA A 351 -30.65 -0.37 1.54
N ALA A 352 -29.63 0.21 0.93
CA ALA A 352 -28.84 -0.46 -0.10
C ALA A 352 -27.96 -1.56 0.51
N SER A 353 -27.31 -1.25 1.64
CA SER A 353 -26.55 -2.22 2.41
C SER A 353 -26.57 -1.96 3.91
N THR A 354 -26.36 -3.01 4.70
CA THR A 354 -26.22 -2.93 6.16
C THR A 354 -25.09 -3.83 6.64
N LEU A 355 -24.41 -3.41 7.70
CA LEU A 355 -23.28 -4.12 8.26
C LEU A 355 -23.51 -4.42 9.75
N PHE A 356 -23.13 -5.62 10.16
CA PHE A 356 -23.22 -6.12 11.53
C PHE A 356 -21.86 -6.67 11.91
N TYR A 357 -21.35 -6.29 13.08
CA TYR A 357 -19.99 -6.58 13.51
C TYR A 357 -20.02 -7.42 14.78
N ALA A 358 -19.14 -8.41 14.88
CA ALA A 358 -18.87 -9.15 16.11
C ALA A 358 -17.40 -8.98 16.53
N PRO A 359 -16.98 -7.79 17.00
CA PRO A 359 -15.58 -7.53 17.35
C PRO A 359 -15.09 -8.34 18.55
N PHE A 360 -16.01 -8.83 19.40
CA PHE A 360 -15.70 -9.60 20.60
C PHE A 360 -15.99 -11.10 20.46
N SER A 361 -16.33 -11.61 19.27
CA SER A 361 -16.67 -13.03 19.06
C SER A 361 -15.58 -14.00 19.52
N TRP A 362 -14.30 -13.59 19.42
CA TRP A 362 -13.18 -14.42 19.84
C TRP A 362 -13.06 -14.57 21.36
N MET A 363 -13.68 -13.68 22.13
CA MET A 363 -13.73 -13.78 23.59
C MET A 363 -14.65 -14.92 24.04
N GLY A 364 -15.69 -15.21 23.25
CA GLY A 364 -16.85 -15.98 23.68
C GLY A 364 -17.71 -15.18 24.66
N CYS A 365 -19.01 -15.46 24.69
CA CYS A 365 -19.95 -14.87 25.63
C CYS A 365 -20.55 -15.97 26.53
N ILE A 366 -20.86 -15.62 27.76
CA ILE A 366 -21.64 -16.47 28.69
C ILE A 366 -23.10 -16.60 28.21
N SER A 367 -23.84 -17.55 28.76
CA SER A 367 -25.25 -17.77 28.45
C SER A 367 -26.17 -16.61 28.88
N ASP A 368 -27.34 -16.47 28.25
CA ASP A 368 -28.35 -15.48 28.63
C ASP A 368 -28.81 -15.65 30.09
N VAL A 369 -28.85 -16.90 30.57
CA VAL A 369 -29.18 -17.22 31.97
C VAL A 369 -28.12 -16.65 32.91
N ALA A 370 -26.83 -16.79 32.57
CA ALA A 370 -25.74 -16.22 33.34
C ALA A 370 -25.68 -14.69 33.25
N LEU A 371 -26.02 -14.10 32.09
CA LEU A 371 -26.16 -12.64 31.90
C LEU A 371 -27.29 -12.03 32.73
N ALA A 372 -28.35 -12.81 33.01
CA ALA A 372 -29.49 -12.37 33.82
C ALA A 372 -29.15 -12.28 35.32
N ASP A 373 -28.19 -13.07 35.81
CA ASP A 373 -27.69 -13.01 37.19
C ASP A 373 -26.74 -11.81 37.36
N LYS A 374 -27.34 -10.64 37.61
CA LYS A 374 -26.61 -9.36 37.71
C LYS A 374 -25.61 -9.30 38.85
N ASP A 375 -25.90 -9.95 39.98
CA ASP A 375 -25.01 -9.94 41.13
C ASP A 375 -23.74 -10.74 40.84
N TRP A 376 -23.89 -11.93 40.27
CA TRP A 376 -22.75 -12.74 39.82
C TRP A 376 -21.95 -12.03 38.72
N LEU A 377 -22.64 -11.50 37.71
CA LEU A 377 -22.01 -10.76 36.62
C LEU A 377 -21.19 -9.56 37.15
N ASN A 378 -21.74 -8.77 38.07
CA ASN A 378 -21.05 -7.62 38.65
C ASN A 378 -19.78 -8.02 39.41
N ARG A 379 -19.81 -9.14 40.16
CA ARG A 379 -18.61 -9.67 40.82
C ARG A 379 -17.56 -10.10 39.80
N CYS A 380 -17.94 -10.87 38.78
CA CYS A 380 -17.03 -11.28 37.72
C CYS A 380 -16.44 -10.10 36.91
N VAL A 381 -17.23 -9.04 36.68
CA VAL A 381 -16.75 -7.81 36.03
C VAL A 381 -15.75 -7.06 36.93
N THR A 382 -16.07 -6.95 38.23
CA THR A 382 -15.18 -6.34 39.24
C THR A 382 -13.86 -7.10 39.34
N HIS A 383 -13.91 -8.43 39.24
CA HIS A 383 -12.75 -9.31 39.23
C HIS A 383 -12.01 -9.34 37.89
N HIS A 384 -12.45 -8.56 36.90
CA HIS A 384 -11.83 -8.49 35.57
C HIS A 384 -11.85 -9.82 34.80
N ASP A 385 -12.85 -10.66 35.06
CA ASP A 385 -13.05 -11.92 34.36
C ASP A 385 -13.99 -11.77 33.15
N LEU A 386 -15.02 -10.94 33.28
CA LEU A 386 -16.01 -10.67 32.25
C LEU A 386 -16.03 -9.19 31.88
N LEU A 387 -16.43 -8.88 30.64
CA LEU A 387 -16.91 -7.54 30.28
C LEU A 387 -18.37 -7.36 30.77
N PRO A 388 -18.87 -6.12 30.96
CA PRO A 388 -20.26 -5.87 31.35
C PRO A 388 -21.30 -6.51 30.41
N THR A 389 -20.91 -6.73 29.15
CA THR A 389 -21.70 -7.41 28.12
C THR A 389 -21.62 -8.95 28.18
N GLY A 390 -20.95 -9.54 29.17
CA GLY A 390 -20.81 -11.01 29.32
C GLY A 390 -19.66 -11.67 28.54
N HIS A 391 -18.86 -10.91 27.80
CA HIS A 391 -17.72 -11.45 27.05
C HIS A 391 -16.59 -11.89 27.99
N ILE A 392 -16.04 -13.09 27.78
CA ILE A 392 -15.06 -13.72 28.67
C ILE A 392 -13.64 -13.24 28.34
N ARG A 393 -12.97 -12.60 29.30
CA ARG A 393 -11.61 -12.09 29.10
C ARG A 393 -10.58 -13.23 29.03
N ALA A 394 -9.53 -13.03 28.24
CA ALA A 394 -8.43 -14.00 28.14
C ALA A 394 -7.75 -14.25 29.50
N SER A 395 -7.63 -13.20 30.33
CA SER A 395 -7.11 -13.28 31.71
C SER A 395 -7.88 -14.29 32.57
N ALA A 396 -9.21 -14.34 32.45
CA ALA A 396 -10.04 -15.31 33.17
C ALA A 396 -9.70 -16.75 32.78
N ARG A 397 -9.47 -16.98 31.47
CA ARG A 397 -9.11 -18.31 30.95
C ARG A 397 -7.77 -18.78 31.49
N THR A 398 -6.76 -17.89 31.52
CA THR A 398 -5.45 -18.19 32.11
C THR A 398 -5.57 -18.46 33.60
N ARG A 399 -6.28 -17.60 34.35
CA ARG A 399 -6.46 -17.76 35.79
C ARG A 399 -7.15 -19.08 36.15
N LEU A 400 -8.23 -19.44 35.46
CA LEU A 400 -9.00 -20.66 35.71
C LEU A 400 -8.33 -21.95 35.19
N SER A 401 -7.23 -21.82 34.45
CA SER A 401 -6.38 -22.94 34.06
C SER A 401 -5.37 -23.35 35.15
N ASP A 402 -5.11 -22.47 36.11
CA ASP A 402 -4.27 -22.75 37.28
C ASP A 402 -5.02 -23.69 38.27
N PRO A 403 -4.39 -24.74 38.81
CA PRO A 403 -4.99 -25.68 39.78
C PRO A 403 -5.36 -25.11 41.17
N ALA A 404 -5.54 -23.80 41.30
CA ALA A 404 -5.95 -23.16 42.55
C ALA A 404 -7.39 -23.55 42.99
N PRO A 405 -7.72 -23.46 44.30
CA PRO A 405 -9.08 -23.71 44.78
C PRO A 405 -10.07 -22.73 44.13
N LEU A 406 -11.10 -23.26 43.47
CA LEU A 406 -12.09 -22.46 42.76
C LEU A 406 -13.21 -22.04 43.74
N SER A 407 -13.55 -20.75 43.73
CA SER A 407 -14.76 -20.26 44.40
C SER A 407 -16.03 -20.75 43.69
N VAL A 408 -17.21 -20.56 44.31
CA VAL A 408 -18.50 -20.88 43.67
C VAL A 408 -18.69 -20.09 42.36
N ASP A 409 -18.28 -18.82 42.36
CA ASP A 409 -18.33 -17.96 41.18
C ASP A 409 -17.39 -18.48 40.08
N ASP A 410 -16.19 -18.97 40.44
CA ASP A 410 -15.23 -19.56 39.50
C ASP A 410 -15.74 -20.88 38.89
N VAL A 411 -16.41 -21.72 39.67
CA VAL A 411 -17.01 -22.97 39.16
C VAL A 411 -18.08 -22.65 38.11
N LYS A 412 -18.95 -21.68 38.41
CA LYS A 412 -19.95 -21.20 37.45
C LYS A 412 -19.29 -20.61 36.21
N LEU A 413 -18.29 -19.74 36.37
CA LEU A 413 -17.56 -19.13 35.25
C LEU A 413 -16.83 -20.17 34.39
N LYS A 414 -16.23 -21.19 35.00
CA LYS A 414 -15.55 -22.28 34.29
C LYS A 414 -16.53 -23.15 33.49
N SER A 415 -17.74 -23.36 34.00
CA SER A 415 -18.83 -24.01 33.26
C SER A 415 -19.23 -23.19 32.04
N GLU A 416 -19.49 -21.90 32.21
CA GLU A 416 -19.82 -20.98 31.12
C GLU A 416 -18.68 -20.88 30.08
N LEU A 417 -17.43 -20.84 30.54
CA LEU A 417 -16.24 -20.82 29.68
C LEU A 417 -16.15 -22.06 28.79
N THR A 418 -16.50 -23.23 29.33
CA THR A 418 -16.46 -24.51 28.61
C THR A 418 -17.62 -24.63 27.61
N ALA A 419 -18.80 -24.12 27.96
CA ALA A 419 -19.96 -24.09 27.08
C ALA A 419 -19.88 -23.01 25.98
N SER A 420 -19.14 -21.92 26.24
CA SER A 420 -19.05 -20.77 25.34
C SER A 420 -18.29 -21.11 24.06
N THR A 421 -18.94 -20.83 22.91
CA THR A 421 -18.30 -20.96 21.60
C THR A 421 -17.49 -19.71 21.27
N ARG A 422 -16.34 -19.90 20.63
CA ARG A 422 -15.47 -18.81 20.15
C ARG A 422 -15.41 -18.87 18.63
N GLU A 423 -15.53 -17.72 18.00
CA GLU A 423 -15.34 -17.56 16.55
C GLU A 423 -14.38 -16.40 16.31
N PRO A 424 -13.58 -16.41 15.23
CA PRO A 424 -12.79 -15.25 14.86
C PRO A 424 -13.67 -14.00 14.75
N VAL A 425 -13.03 -12.82 14.83
CA VAL A 425 -13.74 -11.55 14.63
C VAL A 425 -14.38 -11.60 13.25
N HIS A 426 -15.67 -11.29 13.16
CA HIS A 426 -16.35 -11.37 11.88
C HIS A 426 -17.39 -10.28 11.73
N MET A 427 -17.75 -10.03 10.49
CA MET A 427 -18.83 -9.11 10.13
C MET A 427 -19.71 -9.72 9.05
N ALA A 428 -21.01 -9.43 9.10
CA ALA A 428 -21.94 -9.73 8.03
C ALA A 428 -22.28 -8.43 7.28
N VAL A 429 -22.24 -8.50 5.95
CA VAL A 429 -22.67 -7.44 5.04
C VAL A 429 -23.87 -7.96 4.27
N LEU A 430 -24.99 -7.27 4.39
CA LEU A 430 -26.22 -7.54 3.64
C LEU A 430 -26.36 -6.47 2.57
N ILE A 431 -26.60 -6.85 1.32
CA ILE A 431 -26.71 -5.96 0.17
C ILE A 431 -27.94 -6.34 -0.65
N ALA A 432 -28.82 -5.37 -0.91
CA ALA A 432 -29.93 -5.56 -1.84
C ALA A 432 -29.44 -5.56 -3.29
N ASP A 433 -29.93 -6.49 -4.12
CA ASP A 433 -29.63 -6.49 -5.56
C ASP A 433 -30.50 -5.54 -6.40
N ARG A 434 -31.64 -5.12 -5.85
CA ARG A 434 -32.67 -4.27 -6.48
C ARG A 434 -33.25 -3.28 -5.48
N PHE A 435 -33.95 -2.27 -5.99
CA PHE A 435 -34.61 -1.27 -5.14
C PHE A 435 -35.75 -1.84 -4.31
N PRO A 436 -36.12 -1.18 -3.19
CA PRO A 436 -37.12 -1.67 -2.25
C PRO A 436 -38.48 -2.02 -2.84
N ASP A 437 -38.92 -1.26 -3.85
CA ASP A 437 -40.24 -1.39 -4.48
C ASP A 437 -40.30 -2.54 -5.52
N ASP A 438 -39.18 -3.22 -5.78
CA ASP A 438 -39.11 -4.37 -6.69
C ASP A 438 -39.40 -5.68 -5.93
N ASP A 439 -40.43 -6.41 -6.36
CA ASP A 439 -40.86 -7.66 -5.72
C ASP A 439 -39.87 -8.81 -5.90
N GLN A 440 -38.93 -8.69 -6.85
CA GLN A 440 -37.84 -9.63 -7.07
C GLN A 440 -36.59 -9.29 -6.24
N LYS A 441 -36.63 -8.28 -5.36
CA LYS A 441 -35.50 -7.91 -4.50
C LYS A 441 -34.94 -9.12 -3.74
N GLN A 442 -33.65 -9.39 -3.92
CA GLN A 442 -32.91 -10.39 -3.17
C GLN A 442 -31.87 -9.74 -2.27
N ILE A 443 -31.56 -10.40 -1.15
CA ILE A 443 -30.55 -9.95 -0.20
C ILE A 443 -29.32 -10.85 -0.34
N ARG A 444 -28.23 -10.28 -0.83
CA ARG A 444 -26.92 -10.93 -0.85
C ARG A 444 -26.28 -10.77 0.51
N ILE A 445 -25.82 -11.87 1.09
CA ILE A 445 -25.18 -11.88 2.41
C ILE A 445 -23.76 -12.41 2.27
N THR A 446 -22.80 -11.60 2.70
CA THR A 446 -21.40 -11.98 2.81
C THR A 446 -20.94 -11.88 4.26
N VAL A 447 -20.18 -12.86 4.72
CA VAL A 447 -19.51 -12.83 6.02
C VAL A 447 -18.01 -12.88 5.81
N THR A 448 -17.30 -11.94 6.43
CA THR A 448 -15.84 -11.89 6.43
C THR A 448 -15.33 -12.18 7.82
N ASP A 449 -14.45 -13.17 7.94
CA ASP A 449 -13.75 -13.48 9.19
C ASP A 449 -12.34 -12.89 9.17
N LEU A 450 -11.91 -12.38 10.31
CA LEU A 450 -10.64 -11.70 10.52
C LEU A 450 -9.91 -12.34 11.71
N ASP A 451 -8.58 -12.38 11.63
CA ASP A 451 -7.76 -12.76 12.77
C ASP A 451 -7.43 -11.58 13.70
N GLY A 452 -6.68 -11.85 14.77
CA GLY A 452 -6.27 -10.84 15.75
C GLY A 452 -5.31 -9.77 15.23
N PHE A 453 -4.81 -9.88 13.99
CA PHE A 453 -4.00 -8.87 13.32
C PHE A 453 -4.79 -8.08 12.27
N GLY A 454 -6.11 -8.33 12.16
CA GLY A 454 -6.98 -7.68 11.18
C GLY A 454 -6.85 -8.25 9.76
N ARG A 455 -6.20 -9.42 9.59
CA ARG A 455 -6.07 -10.06 8.28
C ARG A 455 -7.30 -10.90 7.99
N THR A 456 -7.76 -10.89 6.74
CA THR A 456 -8.89 -11.72 6.31
C THR A 456 -8.54 -13.19 6.30
N LEU A 457 -9.28 -13.99 7.08
CA LEU A 457 -9.12 -15.45 7.13
C LEU A 457 -9.94 -16.17 6.06
N GLN A 458 -11.13 -15.67 5.73
CA GLN A 458 -11.99 -16.17 4.65
C GLN A 458 -13.16 -15.23 4.35
N TYR A 459 -13.72 -15.39 3.15
CA TYR A 459 -15.02 -14.85 2.76
C TYR A 459 -16.04 -15.97 2.61
N LYS A 460 -17.26 -15.72 3.07
CA LYS A 460 -18.39 -16.65 2.96
C LYS A 460 -19.56 -15.92 2.32
N GLN A 461 -20.10 -16.47 1.23
CA GLN A 461 -21.26 -15.91 0.55
C GLN A 461 -22.46 -16.86 0.69
N LYS A 462 -23.61 -16.35 1.13
CA LYS A 462 -24.86 -17.12 1.15
C LYS A 462 -25.32 -17.38 -0.28
N VAL A 463 -25.52 -18.64 -0.64
CA VAL A 463 -25.97 -19.08 -1.98
C VAL A 463 -27.33 -19.79 -1.95
N ALA A 464 -27.75 -20.30 -0.79
CA ALA A 464 -29.09 -20.80 -0.52
C ALA A 464 -29.39 -20.72 0.99
N GLU A 465 -30.61 -21.06 1.43
CA GLU A 465 -31.08 -20.93 2.83
C GLU A 465 -30.10 -21.50 3.87
N GLN A 466 -29.51 -22.67 3.57
CA GLN A 466 -28.50 -23.33 4.40
C GLN A 466 -27.27 -23.70 3.57
N ARG A 467 -26.80 -22.81 2.70
CA ARG A 467 -25.61 -23.08 1.89
C ARG A 467 -24.78 -21.82 1.70
N TRP A 468 -23.52 -21.94 2.06
CA TRP A 468 -22.51 -20.89 2.02
C TRP A 468 -21.36 -21.35 1.13
N ARG A 469 -20.97 -20.50 0.18
CA ARG A 469 -19.72 -20.68 -0.56
C ARG A 469 -18.61 -20.02 0.24
N VAL A 470 -17.64 -20.82 0.69
CA VAL A 470 -16.41 -20.35 1.32
C VAL A 470 -15.36 -20.17 0.23
N SER A 471 -14.78 -18.98 0.14
CA SER A 471 -13.72 -18.65 -0.81
C SER A 471 -12.57 -17.94 -0.13
N GLU A 472 -11.39 -18.03 -0.74
CA GLU A 472 -10.17 -17.32 -0.30
C GLU A 472 -9.84 -17.57 1.16
N ARG A 473 -10.03 -18.80 1.62
CA ARG A 473 -9.59 -19.18 2.95
C ARG A 473 -8.07 -19.30 2.97
N VAL A 474 -7.46 -18.54 3.87
CA VAL A 474 -6.02 -18.47 4.03
C VAL A 474 -5.62 -18.77 5.47
N GLU A 475 -4.61 -19.61 5.63
CA GLU A 475 -3.87 -19.75 6.88
C GLU A 475 -2.58 -18.94 6.77
N TYR A 476 -2.31 -18.08 7.76
CA TYR A 476 -1.11 -17.23 7.79
C TYR A 476 -0.11 -17.75 8.82
N ASN A 477 1.19 -17.51 8.58
CA ASN A 477 2.19 -17.63 9.63
C ASN A 477 2.21 -16.38 10.53
N ASN A 478 3.09 -16.39 11.54
CA ASN A 478 3.29 -15.27 12.47
C ASN A 478 3.83 -13.99 11.81
N LYS A 479 4.44 -14.08 10.61
CA LYS A 479 4.87 -12.93 9.80
C LYS A 479 3.76 -12.36 8.91
N GLY A 480 2.58 -12.99 8.88
CA GLY A 480 1.48 -12.60 8.00
C GLY A 480 1.61 -13.05 6.56
N LEU A 481 2.49 -14.03 6.30
CA LEU A 481 2.61 -14.63 4.98
C LEU A 481 1.62 -15.81 4.86
N PRO A 482 0.84 -15.91 3.77
CA PRO A 482 -0.05 -17.04 3.49
C PRO A 482 0.72 -18.35 3.42
N ILE A 483 0.46 -19.32 4.28
CA ILE A 483 1.12 -20.65 4.24
C ILE A 483 0.21 -21.75 3.70
N ARG A 484 -1.11 -21.58 3.76
CA ARG A 484 -2.08 -22.44 3.09
C ARG A 484 -3.17 -21.62 2.44
N ILE A 485 -3.46 -21.91 1.18
CA ILE A 485 -4.56 -21.30 0.43
C ILE A 485 -5.50 -22.42 0.01
N TYR A 486 -6.70 -22.43 0.58
CA TYR A 486 -7.65 -23.51 0.39
C TYR A 486 -8.51 -23.29 -0.88
N ARG A 487 -8.83 -24.39 -1.57
CA ARG A 487 -9.74 -24.38 -2.72
C ARG A 487 -11.16 -24.11 -2.25
N PRO A 488 -11.98 -23.29 -2.95
CA PRO A 488 -13.34 -22.97 -2.54
C PRO A 488 -14.24 -24.20 -2.32
N TRP A 489 -15.15 -24.11 -1.35
CA TRP A 489 -16.04 -25.20 -0.95
C TRP A 489 -17.39 -24.68 -0.47
N PHE A 490 -18.34 -25.60 -0.27
CA PHE A 490 -19.63 -25.29 0.33
C PHE A 490 -19.70 -25.74 1.78
N SER A 491 -20.33 -24.93 2.62
CA SER A 491 -20.71 -25.27 3.99
C SER A 491 -22.20 -25.06 4.19
N ASP A 492 -22.82 -25.87 5.05
CA ASP A 492 -24.21 -25.72 5.48
C ASP A 492 -24.39 -24.58 6.50
N LYS A 493 -23.29 -24.04 7.06
CA LYS A 493 -23.28 -23.03 8.12
C LYS A 493 -22.44 -21.82 7.74
N HIS A 494 -22.79 -20.66 8.30
CA HIS A 494 -22.00 -19.43 8.16
C HIS A 494 -20.82 -19.36 9.14
N ARG A 495 -20.74 -20.26 10.13
CA ARG A 495 -19.74 -20.18 11.20
C ARG A 495 -18.35 -20.56 10.70
N TYR A 496 -17.33 -20.06 11.39
CA TYR A 496 -15.95 -20.40 11.06
C TYR A 496 -15.66 -21.88 11.33
N ILE A 497 -15.01 -22.56 10.38
CA ILE A 497 -14.59 -23.97 10.53
C ILE A 497 -13.14 -23.99 11.00
N ASP A 498 -12.88 -24.76 12.06
CA ASP A 498 -11.57 -24.91 12.68
C ASP A 498 -10.47 -25.38 11.71
N ASP A 499 -9.28 -24.78 11.82
CA ASP A 499 -8.13 -25.03 10.96
C ASP A 499 -7.68 -26.51 11.01
N ALA A 500 -7.72 -27.15 12.18
CA ALA A 500 -7.23 -28.52 12.33
C ALA A 500 -8.07 -29.51 11.50
N SER A 501 -9.38 -29.28 11.42
CA SER A 501 -10.28 -30.06 10.58
C SER A 501 -10.01 -29.83 9.09
N LEU A 502 -9.76 -28.59 8.67
CA LEU A 502 -9.52 -28.28 7.25
C LEU A 502 -8.16 -28.77 6.76
N ARG A 503 -7.13 -28.77 7.60
CA ARG A 503 -5.79 -29.28 7.25
C ARG A 503 -5.81 -30.75 6.83
N THR A 504 -6.76 -31.55 7.30
CA THR A 504 -6.89 -32.98 6.98
C THR A 504 -7.90 -33.26 5.87
N SER A 505 -8.98 -32.48 5.80
CA SER A 505 -10.12 -32.78 4.93
C SER A 505 -10.19 -31.95 3.64
N SER A 506 -9.47 -30.82 3.56
CA SER A 506 -9.65 -29.85 2.47
C SER A 506 -8.40 -29.68 1.61
N HIS A 507 -8.63 -29.55 0.30
CA HIS A 507 -7.61 -29.28 -0.69
C HIS A 507 -7.06 -27.87 -0.53
N HIS A 508 -5.73 -27.75 -0.46
CA HIS A 508 -5.05 -26.47 -0.31
C HIS A 508 -3.68 -26.50 -0.96
N ASP A 509 -3.25 -25.33 -1.43
CA ASP A 509 -1.87 -25.10 -1.84
C ASP A 509 -1.06 -24.69 -0.60
N LYS A 510 0.14 -25.24 -0.42
CA LYS A 510 1.08 -24.87 0.64
C LYS A 510 2.16 -23.95 0.07
N GLN A 511 2.40 -22.84 0.76
CA GLN A 511 3.40 -21.85 0.34
C GLN A 511 4.55 -21.78 1.34
N PHE A 512 5.76 -21.70 0.80
CA PHE A 512 7.01 -21.62 1.55
C PHE A 512 7.76 -20.37 1.17
N TYR A 513 8.37 -19.74 2.17
CA TYR A 513 9.04 -18.45 2.03
C TYR A 513 10.47 -18.57 2.49
N ASP A 514 11.34 -17.77 1.86
CA ASP A 514 12.69 -17.56 2.35
C ASP A 514 12.70 -16.67 3.62
N PRO A 515 13.85 -16.48 4.29
CA PRO A 515 13.95 -15.64 5.48
C PRO A 515 13.53 -14.18 5.28
N LEU A 516 13.67 -13.66 4.04
CA LEU A 516 13.27 -12.31 3.64
C LEU A 516 11.76 -12.20 3.36
N GLY A 517 11.02 -13.31 3.45
CA GLY A 517 9.57 -13.34 3.26
C GLY A 517 9.14 -13.41 1.80
N ARG A 518 10.04 -13.76 0.88
CA ARG A 518 9.72 -13.93 -0.55
C ARG A 518 9.27 -15.36 -0.80
N LEU A 519 8.25 -15.55 -1.63
CA LEU A 519 7.75 -16.88 -2.01
C LEU A 519 8.89 -17.65 -2.71
N ALA A 520 9.23 -18.81 -2.15
CA ALA A 520 10.29 -19.69 -2.63
C ALA A 520 9.73 -20.95 -3.28
N CYS A 521 8.62 -21.47 -2.76
CA CYS A 521 8.00 -22.68 -3.28
C CYS A 521 6.49 -22.67 -3.03
N THR A 522 5.72 -23.18 -3.99
CA THR A 522 4.30 -23.54 -3.80
C THR A 522 4.12 -25.02 -4.11
N ARG A 523 3.57 -25.78 -3.17
CA ARG A 523 3.09 -27.15 -3.40
C ARG A 523 1.59 -27.08 -3.61
N GLN A 524 1.09 -27.51 -4.76
CA GLN A 524 -0.33 -27.48 -5.05
C GLN A 524 -1.09 -28.54 -4.27
N ALA A 525 -2.40 -28.34 -4.16
CA ALA A 525 -3.31 -29.34 -3.61
C ALA A 525 -3.07 -30.71 -4.24
N GLU A 526 -2.92 -31.72 -3.38
CA GLU A 526 -2.66 -33.09 -3.80
C GLU A 526 -3.82 -33.63 -4.65
N GLN A 527 -3.48 -34.23 -5.79
CA GLN A 527 -4.39 -34.93 -6.67
C GLN A 527 -3.77 -36.29 -7.02
N ASN A 528 -4.51 -37.38 -6.80
CA ASN A 528 -4.07 -38.75 -7.07
C ASN A 528 -2.71 -39.11 -6.42
N GLY A 529 -2.44 -38.62 -5.21
CA GLY A 529 -1.18 -38.87 -4.49
C GLY A 529 0.00 -38.03 -4.95
N VAL A 530 -0.19 -37.09 -5.89
CA VAL A 530 0.85 -36.20 -6.40
C VAL A 530 0.52 -34.75 -6.05
N SER A 531 1.53 -34.03 -5.55
CA SER A 531 1.46 -32.60 -5.25
C SER A 531 2.49 -31.86 -6.11
N CYS A 532 2.00 -31.27 -7.21
CA CYS A 532 2.84 -30.50 -8.13
C CYS A 532 3.50 -29.32 -7.43
N MET A 533 4.68 -28.92 -7.89
CA MET A 533 5.47 -27.84 -7.30
C MET A 533 5.66 -26.68 -8.27
N ARG A 534 5.71 -25.47 -7.75
CA ARG A 534 6.34 -24.33 -8.41
C ARG A 534 7.49 -23.87 -7.54
N ARG A 535 8.64 -23.55 -8.13
CA ARG A 535 9.86 -23.15 -7.42
C ARG A 535 10.38 -21.82 -7.95
N TYR A 536 10.83 -20.98 -7.03
CA TYR A 536 11.41 -19.67 -7.30
C TYR A 536 12.79 -19.61 -6.68
N THR A 537 13.83 -19.71 -7.52
CA THR A 537 15.22 -19.67 -7.07
C THR A 537 15.81 -18.30 -7.42
N ARG A 538 16.31 -17.57 -6.43
CA ARG A 538 16.87 -16.24 -6.61
C ARG A 538 18.38 -16.29 -6.53
N HIS A 539 19.03 -15.68 -7.50
CA HIS A 539 20.46 -15.39 -7.50
C HIS A 539 20.64 -13.87 -7.60
N PRO A 540 21.85 -13.34 -7.32
CA PRO A 540 22.03 -11.89 -7.30
C PRO A 540 21.71 -11.23 -8.66
N TRP A 541 22.00 -11.92 -9.77
CA TRP A 541 21.92 -11.32 -11.12
C TRP A 541 20.76 -11.84 -11.97
N TYR A 542 20.06 -12.88 -11.53
CA TYR A 542 18.93 -13.48 -12.24
C TYR A 542 18.06 -14.29 -11.28
N THR A 543 16.85 -14.62 -11.72
CA THR A 543 15.92 -15.49 -10.98
C THR A 543 15.47 -16.60 -11.90
N VAL A 544 15.36 -17.80 -11.36
CA VAL A 544 14.81 -18.97 -12.05
C VAL A 544 13.40 -19.21 -11.55
N TYR A 545 12.46 -19.35 -12.47
CA TYR A 545 11.08 -19.74 -12.20
C TYR A 545 10.84 -21.09 -12.85
N GLU A 546 10.43 -22.05 -12.03
CA GLU A 546 10.16 -23.41 -12.46
C GLU A 546 8.70 -23.71 -12.15
N ASP A 547 7.95 -24.10 -13.17
CA ASP A 547 6.54 -24.43 -13.07
C ASP A 547 6.30 -25.89 -12.65
N GLU A 548 5.05 -26.32 -12.70
CA GLU A 548 4.63 -27.67 -12.35
C GLU A 548 5.24 -28.75 -13.24
N ASN A 549 5.46 -28.45 -14.53
CA ASN A 549 6.02 -29.40 -15.48
C ASN A 549 7.54 -29.50 -15.27
N ASP A 550 8.21 -28.36 -15.07
CA ASP A 550 9.65 -28.30 -14.83
C ASP A 550 10.06 -29.14 -13.60
N THR A 551 9.19 -29.18 -12.58
CA THR A 551 9.46 -29.86 -11.31
C THR A 551 8.77 -31.23 -11.18
N LEU A 552 8.09 -31.70 -12.22
CA LEU A 552 7.24 -32.89 -12.17
C LEU A 552 8.02 -34.16 -11.80
N GLU A 553 9.19 -34.36 -12.39
CA GLU A 553 10.02 -35.54 -12.14
C GLU A 553 10.50 -35.63 -10.69
N GLU A 554 10.67 -34.49 -10.01
CA GLU A 554 11.08 -34.44 -8.60
C GLU A 554 9.96 -34.84 -7.63
N VAL A 555 8.69 -34.70 -8.04
CA VAL A 555 7.52 -34.96 -7.19
C VAL A 555 6.84 -36.30 -7.47
N LEU A 556 7.19 -36.96 -8.57
CA LEU A 556 6.69 -38.29 -8.87
C LEU A 556 7.34 -39.33 -7.94
N PRO A 557 6.58 -40.33 -7.47
CA PRO A 557 7.14 -41.44 -6.70
C PRO A 557 8.15 -42.20 -7.57
N LYS A 558 9.39 -42.34 -7.09
CA LYS A 558 10.41 -43.14 -7.78
C LYS A 558 9.91 -44.58 -7.94
N PRO A 559 10.00 -45.20 -9.12
CA PRO A 559 9.59 -46.60 -9.28
C PRO A 559 10.41 -47.47 -8.33
N THR A 560 9.73 -48.29 -7.52
CA THR A 560 10.37 -49.35 -6.73
C THR A 560 11.17 -50.22 -7.69
N ALA A 561 12.48 -50.30 -7.49
CA ALA A 561 13.35 -51.21 -8.24
C ALA A 561 12.81 -52.63 -8.07
N THR A 562 12.26 -53.19 -9.14
CA THR A 562 11.93 -54.61 -9.22
C THR A 562 13.25 -55.35 -9.09
N THR A 563 13.53 -55.93 -7.93
CA THR A 563 14.58 -56.94 -7.79
C THR A 563 14.22 -58.07 -8.74
N GLY A 564 14.91 -58.15 -9.88
CA GLY A 564 14.83 -59.28 -10.78
C GLY A 564 15.19 -60.53 -10.00
N GLY A 565 14.27 -61.49 -9.96
CA GLY A 565 14.59 -62.83 -9.52
C GLY A 565 15.58 -63.45 -10.50
N GLU A 566 16.76 -63.76 -10.02
CA GLU A 566 17.64 -64.73 -10.66
C GLU A 566 16.94 -66.10 -10.66
N ALA A 567 16.98 -66.78 -11.80
CA ALA A 567 16.73 -68.20 -11.96
C ALA A 567 18.01 -68.87 -12.46
#